data_AF-A0A388TDL2-F1
#
_entry.id   AF-A0A388TDL2-F1
#
_cell.length_a   1.000
_cell.length_b   1.000
_cell.length_c   1.000
_cell.angle_alpha   90.00
_cell.angle_beta   90.00
_cell.angle_gamma   90.00
#
_symmetry.space_group_name_H-M   'P 1'
#
loop_
_entity.id
_entity.type
_entity.pdbx_description
1 polymer ?
#
loop_
_entity_poly.entity_id
_entity_poly.type
_entity_poly.pdbx_seq_one_letter_code
_entity_poly.pdbx_strand_id
1 'polypeptide(L)' 'MTYKCTVIIQREDDWYVASCLENNVASQGKNIDEALANLKEAVALYYEDDQQPAETTQVYVTTMEVAI' A
#
# COMPACT_ATOMS: atom_id res chain seq x y z
N MET A 1 12.85 12.15 -5.34
CA MET A 1 11.99 11.44 -6.31
C MET A 1 10.61 11.29 -5.69
N THR A 2 9.54 11.39 -6.48
CA THR A 2 8.17 11.22 -5.98
C THR A 2 7.62 9.93 -6.58
N TYR A 3 7.31 8.97 -5.71
CA TYR A 3 6.69 7.72 -6.08
C TYR A 3 5.20 7.79 -5.78
N LYS A 4 4.37 7.44 -6.76
CA LYS A 4 2.93 7.31 -6.59
C LYS A 4 2.60 5.82 -6.64
N CYS A 5 1.86 5.35 -5.65
CA CYS A 5 1.31 4.00 -5.59
C CYS A 5 -0.14 4.03 -5.15
N THR A 6 -0.82 2.92 -5.40
CA THR A 6 -2.17 2.62 -5.00
C THR A 6 -2.10 1.78 -3.73
N VAL A 7 -2.71 2.25 -2.65
CA VAL A 7 -2.67 1.60 -1.34
C VAL A 7 -4.05 1.04 -0.99
N ILE A 8 -4.10 -0.22 -0.55
CA ILE A 8 -5.27 -0.81 0.09
C ILE A 8 -5.06 -0.80 1.59
N ILE A 9 -6.09 -0.40 2.34
CA ILE A 9 -6.10 -0.47 3.80
C ILE A 9 -7.22 -1.40 4.24
N GLN A 10 -6.87 -2.39 5.06
CA GLN A 10 -7.82 -3.34 5.63
C GLN A 10 -7.72 -3.30 7.16
N ARG A 11 -8.84 -3.48 7.83
CA ARG A 11 -8.84 -3.70 9.27
C ARG A 11 -8.74 -5.19 9.53
N GLU A 12 -7.68 -5.59 10.22
CA GLU A 12 -7.44 -6.96 10.69
C GLU A 12 -7.38 -6.93 12.22
N ASP A 13 -8.40 -7.49 12.87
CA ASP A 13 -8.57 -7.45 14.32
C ASP A 13 -8.44 -6.01 14.91
N ASP A 14 -7.40 -5.79 15.71
CA ASP A 14 -7.04 -4.54 16.38
C ASP A 14 -5.98 -3.71 15.63
N TRP A 15 -5.76 -4.02 14.34
CA TRP A 15 -4.77 -3.37 13.49
C TRP A 15 -5.38 -2.91 12.17
N TYR A 16 -4.75 -1.90 11.58
CA TYR A 16 -4.93 -1.52 10.19
C TYR A 16 -3.70 -1.99 9.42
N VAL A 17 -3.91 -2.79 8.38
CA VAL A 17 -2.87 -3.26 7.46
C VAL A 17 -2.98 -2.46 6.18
N ALA A 18 -1.92 -1.73 5.84
CA ALA A 18 -1.81 -0.95 4.62
C ALA A 18 -0.85 -1.68 3.66
N SER A 19 -1.29 -1.93 2.43
CA SER A 19 -0.55 -2.65 1.40
C SER A 19 -0.45 -1.83 0.13
N CYS A 20 0.75 -1.72 -0.43
CA CYS A 20 0.97 -1.19 -1.77
C CYS A 20 0.52 -2.23 -2.81
N LEU A 21 -0.05 -1.80 -3.94
CA LEU A 21 -0.47 -2.72 -5.01
C LEU A 21 0.61 -2.91 -6.07
N GLU A 22 1.45 -1.90 -6.29
CA GLU A 22 2.52 -1.90 -7.27
C GLU A 22 3.74 -2.71 -6.79
N ASN A 23 3.86 -2.93 -5.48
CA ASN A 23 4.83 -3.83 -4.89
C ASN A 23 4.18 -4.59 -3.71
N ASN A 24 4.65 -5.80 -3.38
CA ASN A 24 4.09 -6.59 -2.28
C ASN A 24 4.52 -6.09 -0.89
N VAL A 25 4.79 -4.79 -0.74
CA VAL A 25 5.16 -4.19 0.55
C VAL A 25 3.88 -3.86 1.30
N ALA A 26 3.84 -4.31 2.55
CA ALA A 26 2.78 -4.01 3.49
C ALA A 26 3.38 -3.52 4.81
N SER A 27 2.59 -2.76 5.54
CA SER A 27 2.88 -2.34 6.90
C SER A 27 1.59 -2.23 7.70
N GLN A 28 1.70 -2.02 9.01
CA GLN A 28 0.54 -1.98 9.91
C GLN A 28 0.63 -0.86 10.94
N GLY A 29 -0.50 -0.46 11.50
CA GLY A 29 -0.60 0.54 12.57
C GLY A 29 -1.88 0.38 13.39
N LYS A 30 -1.94 1.03 14.56
CA LYS A 30 -3.14 1.03 15.42
C LYS A 30 -4.26 1.90 14.87
N ASN A 31 -3.95 2.77 13.92
CA ASN A 31 -4.89 3.58 13.17
C ASN A 31 -4.41 3.71 11.71
N ILE A 32 -5.28 4.28 10.86
CA ILE A 32 -5.04 4.46 9.43
C ILE A 32 -3.78 5.30 9.16
N ASP A 33 -3.61 6.41 9.88
CA ASP A 33 -2.48 7.33 9.67
C ASP A 33 -1.14 6.67 10.00
N GLU A 34 -1.09 5.92 11.10
CA GLU A 34 0.09 5.15 11.51
C GLU A 34 0.43 4.06 10.49
N ALA A 35 -0.56 3.29 10.02
CA ALA A 35 -0.33 2.26 9.01
C ALA A 35 0.21 2.85 7.71
N LEU A 36 -0.31 4.01 7.29
CA LEU A 36 0.17 4.74 6.11
C LEU A 36 1.57 5.32 6.29
N ALA A 37 1.87 5.89 7.46
CA ALA A 37 3.20 6.40 7.79
C ALA A 37 4.24 5.28 7.74
N ASN A 38 3.95 4.14 8.38
CA ASN A 38 4.83 2.99 8.38
C ASN A 38 4.97 2.37 6.98
N LEU A 39 3.90 2.32 6.18
CA LEU A 39 3.98 1.85 4.78
C LEU A 39 4.85 2.77 3.92
N LYS A 40 4.75 4.09 4.11
CA LYS A 40 5.55 5.06 3.37
C LYS A 40 7.05 4.85 3.58
N GLU A 41 7.46 4.59 4.82
CA GLU A 41 8.85 4.26 5.15
C GLU A 41 9.27 2.93 4.51
N ALA A 42 8.45 1.88 4.64
CA ALA A 42 8.73 0.57 4.06
C ALA A 42 8.87 0.61 2.52
N VAL A 43 8.00 1.38 1.85
CA VAL A 43 8.06 1.59 0.40
C VAL A 43 9.29 2.42 0.00
N ALA A 44 9.66 3.43 0.79
CA ALA A 44 10.87 4.20 0.52
C ALA A 44 12.11 3.28 0.55
N LEU A 45 12.24 2.46 1.59
CA LEU A 45 13.32 1.47 1.73
C LEU A 45 13.35 0.47 0.57
N TYR A 46 12.19 0.01 0.09
CA TYR A 46 12.09 -0.91 -1.05
C TYR A 46 12.75 -0.36 -2.34
N TYR A 47 12.73 0.95 -2.54
CA TYR A 47 13.24 1.62 -3.74
C TYR A 47 14.62 2.27 -3.55
N GLU A 48 15.29 2.10 -2.40
CA GLU A 48 16.63 2.67 -2.17
C GLU A 48 17.71 2.05 -3.08
N ASP A 49 17.55 0.80 -3.53
CA ASP A 49 18.51 0.05 -4.36
C ASP A 49 18.31 0.22 -5.88
N ASP A 50 17.93 1.42 -6.34
CA ASP A 50 17.79 1.79 -7.76
C ASP A 50 16.74 0.98 -8.53
N GLN A 51 15.77 0.40 -7.82
CA GLN A 51 14.57 -0.15 -8.46
C GLN A 51 13.76 1.03 -9.00
N GLN A 52 13.64 1.13 -10.33
CA GLN A 52 12.81 2.17 -10.91
C GLN A 52 11.34 1.81 -10.68
N PRO A 53 10.53 2.70 -10.09
CA PRO A 53 9.09 2.55 -10.06
C PRO A 53 8.55 2.16 -11.43
N ALA A 54 7.68 1.16 -11.49
CA ALA A 54 6.92 0.91 -12.71
C ALA A 54 6.12 2.18 -13.07
N GLU A 55 6.03 2.48 -14.36
CA GLU A 55 5.18 3.54 -14.89
C GLU A 55 3.75 3.35 -14.37
N THR A 56 3.24 4.33 -13.63
CA THR A 56 1.90 4.26 -13.04
C THR A 56 0.85 4.41 -14.13
N THR A 57 0.28 3.31 -14.60
CA THR A 57 -0.92 3.33 -15.46
C THR A 57 -2.16 3.65 -14.63
N GLN A 58 -3.17 4.28 -15.25
CA GLN A 58 -4.45 4.54 -14.57
C GLN A 58 -5.16 3.22 -14.24
N VAL A 59 -5.42 2.99 -12.95
CA VAL A 59 -6.15 1.82 -12.44
C VAL A 59 -7.45 2.24 -11.76
N TYR A 60 -8.47 1.40 -11.82
CA TYR A 60 -9.74 1.57 -11.11
C TYR A 60 -9.86 0.46 -10.06
N VAL A 61 -9.83 0.81 -8.77
CA VAL A 61 -9.94 -0.13 -7.64
C VAL A 61 -11.35 -0.07 -7.07
N THR A 62 -12.00 -1.22 -6.92
CA THR A 62 -13.35 -1.34 -6.36
C THR A 62 -13.50 -2.67 -5.62
N THR A 63 -14.46 -2.73 -4.70
CA THR A 63 -14.95 -3.99 -4.12
C THR A 63 -16.22 -4.43 -4.86
N MET A 64 -16.50 -5.74 -4.88
CA MET A 64 -17.71 -6.32 -5.46
C MET A 64 -18.19 -7.48 -4.59
N GLU A 65 -19.48 -7.52 -4.28
CA GLU A 65 -20.12 -8.64 -3.60
C GLU A 65 -20.55 -9.70 -4.62
N VAL A 66 -20.32 -10.97 -4.33
CA VAL A 66 -20.69 -12.11 -5.20
C VAL A 66 -21.47 -13.12 -4.36
N ALA A 67 -22.64 -13.54 -4.84
CA ALA A 67 -23.38 -14.63 -4.23
C ALA A 67 -22.74 -15.97 -4.61
N ILE A 68 -22.56 -16.86 -3.63
CA ILE A 68 -22.04 -18.23 -3.80
C ILE A 68 -23.21 -19.21 -3.84
#